data_AF-A0A397G3M5-F1
#
_entry.id   AF-A0A397G3M5-F1
#
_cell.length_a   1.000
_cell.length_b   1.000
_cell.length_c   1.000
_cell.angle_alpha   90.00
_cell.angle_beta   90.00
_cell.angle_gamma   90.00
#
_symmetry.space_group_name_H-M   'P 1'
#
loop_
_entity.id
_entity.type
_entity.pdbx_description
1 polymer ?
#
loop_
_entity_poly.entity_id
_entity_poly.type
_entity_poly.pdbx_seq_one_letter_code
_entity_poly.pdbx_strand_id
1 'polypeptide(L)'
;MSPKAFETIEEELLYYKDKNSSLEEELLETQNELEEFQTSSREYEAELVKELEASEKLLAELRTKKELLKNEVEEWKAKYYQAKTEYNVTTTQMQGELDSLRSIKEQYIIKTRELELENDDFERNERAAMSSLQDLENKYNKVIERNAILENELEARNNLIVQVQRLKDELQDVNIELAIMKNKEDGEFGPPPTSSPQSVQVVQAVQALQAVQALQVVQSLKDVQAVQEQNLLVQSSVAHVQNSEVINSTAQKVSPSKREPLHIICPNSTKPTKSLKQQPVKPTKSGEPIDRNINKIKMARDMVNRVKSLEARLVSCRSLVTPLLAPPPSYSPPHSPKFSGQPQKRTSIKSRTPSLNKGKAFPMPPIHYNRVGMMNVA
;
A
#
# COMPACT_ATOMS: atom_id res chain seq x y z
N MET A 1 98.33 -71.82 36.05
CA MET A 1 98.19 -73.01 35.18
C MET A 1 99.53 -73.74 35.20
N SER A 2 99.61 -74.90 35.85
CA SER A 2 100.82 -75.74 35.79
C SER A 2 100.94 -76.32 34.38
N PRO A 3 102.12 -76.36 33.75
CA PRO A 3 102.29 -76.96 32.44
C PRO A 3 101.95 -78.45 32.51
N LYS A 4 101.14 -78.93 31.57
CA LYS A 4 100.77 -80.35 31.45
C LYS A 4 101.98 -81.09 30.88
N ALA A 5 102.45 -82.13 31.58
CA ALA A 5 103.58 -82.95 31.15
C ALA A 5 103.06 -84.17 30.37
N PHE A 6 103.68 -84.51 29.25
CA PHE A 6 103.28 -85.59 28.35
C PHE A 6 104.34 -86.70 28.36
N GLU A 7 103.93 -87.97 28.32
CA GLU A 7 104.85 -89.12 28.37
C GLU A 7 105.44 -89.44 26.99
N THR A 8 104.76 -89.06 25.91
CA THR A 8 105.20 -89.22 24.52
C THR A 8 104.79 -88.02 23.65
N ILE A 9 105.56 -87.78 22.58
CA ILE A 9 105.28 -86.72 21.60
C ILE A 9 103.91 -86.91 20.92
N GLU A 10 103.47 -88.16 20.75
CA GLU A 10 102.15 -88.49 20.17
C GLU A 10 100.99 -88.09 21.08
N GLU A 11 101.12 -88.28 22.39
CA GLU A 11 100.10 -87.87 23.38
C GLU A 11 99.99 -86.35 23.49
N GLU A 12 101.13 -85.63 23.40
CA GLU A 12 101.18 -84.17 23.31
C GLU A 12 100.46 -83.66 22.06
N LEU A 13 100.74 -84.26 20.89
CA LEU A 13 100.09 -83.91 19.62
C LEU A 13 98.58 -84.17 19.65
N LEU A 14 98.14 -85.31 20.20
CA LEU A 14 96.72 -85.64 20.38
C LEU A 14 96.00 -84.63 21.28
N TYR A 15 96.59 -84.29 22.43
CA TYR A 15 96.00 -83.30 23.35
C TYR A 15 95.86 -81.92 22.70
N TYR A 16 96.88 -81.43 21.99
CA TYR A 16 96.78 -80.14 21.31
C TYR A 16 95.81 -80.18 20.13
N LYS A 17 95.68 -81.32 19.43
CA LYS A 17 94.70 -81.50 18.36
C LYS A 17 93.26 -81.49 18.89
N ASP A 18 92.97 -82.24 19.94
CA ASP A 18 91.64 -82.25 20.58
C ASP A 18 91.32 -80.89 21.19
N LYS A 19 92.29 -80.24 21.83
CA LYS A 19 92.14 -78.88 22.35
C LYS A 19 91.84 -77.88 21.23
N ASN A 20 92.55 -77.97 20.10
CA ASN A 20 92.28 -77.11 18.96
C ASN A 20 90.90 -77.37 18.36
N SER A 21 90.49 -78.64 18.25
CA SER A 21 89.14 -79.03 17.80
C SER A 21 88.04 -78.49 18.72
N SER A 22 88.22 -78.58 20.04
CA SER A 22 87.26 -78.05 21.03
C SER A 22 87.19 -76.52 20.99
N LEU A 23 88.33 -75.83 20.80
CA LEU A 23 88.35 -74.38 20.65
C LEU A 23 87.69 -73.94 19.33
N GLU A 24 87.85 -74.71 18.25
CA GLU A 24 87.17 -74.46 16.97
C GLU A 24 85.65 -74.63 17.12
N GLU A 25 85.20 -75.64 17.86
CA GLU A 25 83.78 -75.86 18.15
C GLU A 25 83.18 -74.73 19.02
N GLU A 26 83.86 -74.33 20.09
CA GLU A 26 83.43 -73.22 20.96
C GLU A 26 83.43 -71.87 20.20
N LEU A 27 84.42 -71.66 19.33
CA LEU A 27 84.47 -70.49 18.45
C LEU A 27 83.31 -70.49 17.45
N LEU A 28 82.95 -71.64 16.89
CA LEU A 28 81.82 -71.77 15.98
C LEU A 28 80.48 -71.56 16.71
N GLU A 29 80.31 -72.12 17.91
CA GLU A 29 79.11 -71.96 18.73
C GLU A 29 78.90 -70.47 19.10
N THR A 30 79.94 -69.81 19.61
CA THR A 30 79.86 -68.37 19.96
C THR A 30 79.65 -67.48 18.73
N GLN A 31 80.15 -67.87 17.55
CA GLN A 31 79.85 -67.18 16.29
C GLN A 31 78.36 -67.32 15.91
N ASN A 32 77.82 -68.53 15.99
CA ASN A 32 76.40 -68.78 15.71
C ASN A 32 75.50 -68.02 16.69
N GLU A 33 75.80 -68.06 18.00
CA GLU A 33 75.05 -67.31 19.02
C GLU A 33 75.08 -65.80 18.76
N LEU A 34 76.23 -65.25 18.35
CA LEU A 34 76.34 -63.85 18.00
C LEU A 34 75.52 -63.51 16.75
N GLU A 35 75.49 -64.37 15.74
CA GLU A 35 74.69 -64.19 14.53
C GLU A 35 73.18 -64.25 14.84
N GLU A 36 72.75 -65.19 15.68
CA GLU A 36 71.37 -65.29 16.17
C GLU A 36 70.97 -64.04 16.96
N PHE A 37 71.84 -63.57 17.88
CA PHE A 37 71.59 -62.35 18.64
C PHE A 37 71.48 -61.12 17.74
N GLN A 38 72.38 -60.98 16.76
CA GLN A 38 72.32 -59.88 15.79
C GLN A 38 71.05 -59.94 14.95
N THR A 39 70.63 -61.14 14.53
CA THR A 39 69.40 -61.33 13.76
C THR A 39 68.18 -60.98 14.60
N SER A 40 68.09 -61.49 15.81
CA SER A 40 67.00 -61.17 16.75
C SER A 40 66.94 -59.67 17.08
N SER A 41 68.09 -59.01 17.28
CA SER A 41 68.15 -57.56 17.50
C SER A 41 67.60 -56.79 16.30
N ARG A 42 67.96 -57.17 15.07
CA ARG A 42 67.45 -56.53 13.85
C ARG A 42 65.95 -56.74 13.68
N GLU A 43 65.45 -57.95 13.96
CA GLU A 43 64.01 -58.25 13.89
C GLU A 43 63.21 -57.43 14.92
N TYR A 44 63.72 -57.32 16.14
CA TYR A 44 63.10 -56.52 17.20
C TYR A 44 63.10 -55.01 16.87
N GLU A 45 64.22 -54.48 16.37
CA GLU A 45 64.30 -53.10 15.88
C GLU A 45 63.29 -52.85 14.74
N ALA A 46 63.14 -53.79 13.82
CA ALA A 46 62.16 -53.69 12.73
C ALA A 46 60.71 -53.68 13.25
N GLU A 47 60.40 -54.47 14.28
CA GLU A 47 59.07 -54.47 14.91
C GLU A 47 58.79 -53.16 15.66
N LEU A 48 59.78 -52.62 16.38
CA LEU A 48 59.68 -51.31 17.03
C LEU A 48 59.45 -50.19 16.02
N VAL A 49 60.18 -50.18 14.90
CA VAL A 49 59.99 -49.19 13.83
C VAL A 49 58.58 -49.31 13.26
N LYS A 50 58.09 -50.52 13.03
CA LYS A 50 56.73 -50.75 12.52
C LYS A 50 55.65 -50.26 13.48
N GLU A 51 55.81 -50.47 14.79
CA GLU A 51 54.88 -49.95 15.80
C GLU A 51 54.93 -48.42 15.88
N LEU A 52 56.14 -47.84 15.82
CA LEU A 52 56.35 -46.40 15.78
C LEU A 52 55.62 -45.79 14.57
N GLU A 53 55.85 -46.30 13.37
CA GLU A 53 55.20 -45.86 12.13
C GLU A 53 53.68 -45.95 12.20
N ALA A 54 53.14 -47.04 12.76
CA ALA A 54 51.69 -47.20 12.97
C ALA A 54 51.13 -46.14 13.93
N SER A 55 51.85 -45.86 15.01
CA SER A 55 51.47 -44.84 15.99
C SER A 55 51.52 -43.42 15.42
N GLU A 56 52.56 -43.09 14.65
CA GLU A 56 52.71 -41.80 13.98
C GLU A 56 51.62 -41.58 12.93
N LYS A 57 51.28 -42.63 12.17
CA LYS A 57 50.18 -42.61 11.22
C LYS A 57 48.84 -42.33 11.91
N LEU A 58 48.56 -43.03 13.01
CA LEU A 58 47.33 -42.80 13.78
C LEU A 58 47.27 -41.37 14.35
N LEU A 59 48.40 -40.85 14.85
CA LEU A 59 48.49 -39.46 15.32
C LEU A 59 48.23 -38.45 14.20
N ALA A 60 48.76 -38.71 12.99
CA ALA A 60 48.49 -37.87 11.83
C ALA A 60 47.01 -37.89 11.46
N GLU A 61 46.37 -39.07 11.42
CA GLU A 61 44.93 -39.22 11.15
C GLU A 61 44.06 -38.53 12.22
N LEU A 62 44.41 -38.64 13.50
CA LEU A 62 43.69 -37.95 14.57
C LEU A 62 43.84 -36.43 14.48
N ARG A 63 45.02 -35.93 14.07
CA ARG A 63 45.25 -34.50 13.85
C ARG A 63 44.42 -33.96 12.69
N THR A 64 44.36 -34.67 11.56
CA THR A 64 43.52 -34.26 10.43
C THR A 64 42.04 -34.28 10.80
N LYS A 65 41.57 -35.33 11.50
CA LYS A 65 40.20 -35.42 11.99
C LYS A 65 39.85 -34.28 12.96
N LYS A 66 40.76 -33.94 13.88
CA LYS A 66 40.58 -32.80 14.79
C LYS A 66 40.40 -31.51 14.02
N GLU A 67 41.19 -31.28 12.97
CA GLU A 67 41.11 -30.07 12.18
C GLU A 67 39.82 -30.01 11.34
N LEU A 68 39.39 -31.13 10.77
CA LEU A 68 38.09 -31.24 10.08
C LEU A 68 36.92 -30.92 11.01
N LEU A 69 36.91 -31.51 12.21
CA LEU A 69 35.85 -31.25 13.19
C LEU A 69 35.84 -29.80 13.67
N LYS A 70 37.00 -29.16 13.83
CA LYS A 70 37.06 -27.72 14.12
C LYS A 70 36.48 -26.89 12.99
N ASN A 71 36.84 -27.19 11.75
CA ASN A 71 36.31 -26.48 10.58
C ASN A 71 34.80 -26.63 10.47
N GLU A 72 34.28 -27.84 10.70
CA GLU A 72 32.84 -28.11 10.74
C GLU A 72 32.14 -27.30 11.85
N VAL A 73 32.72 -27.24 13.05
CA VAL A 73 32.19 -26.42 14.15
C VAL A 73 32.14 -24.94 13.77
N GLU A 74 33.20 -24.40 13.18
CA GLU A 74 33.22 -22.99 12.75
C GLU A 74 32.23 -22.73 11.60
N GLU A 75 32.07 -23.67 10.67
CA GLU A 75 31.08 -23.59 9.60
C GLU A 75 29.64 -23.55 10.16
N TRP A 76 29.32 -24.43 11.11
CA TRP A 76 28.00 -24.45 11.75
C TRP A 76 27.75 -23.20 12.60
N LYS A 77 28.76 -22.68 13.29
CA LYS A 77 28.65 -21.39 13.98
C LYS A 77 28.35 -20.27 12.99
N ALA A 78 29.08 -20.19 11.87
CA ALA A 78 28.86 -19.17 10.85
C ALA A 78 27.43 -19.26 10.27
N LYS A 79 26.98 -20.46 9.91
CA LYS A 79 25.61 -20.72 9.44
C LYS A 79 24.56 -20.32 10.47
N TYR A 80 24.78 -20.64 11.75
CA TYR A 80 23.87 -20.26 12.83
C TYR A 80 23.79 -18.74 13.01
N TYR A 81 24.91 -18.04 13.03
CA TYR A 81 24.92 -16.58 13.17
C TYR A 81 24.29 -15.90 11.96
N GLN A 82 24.54 -16.40 10.75
CA GLN A 82 23.89 -15.91 9.54
C GLN A 82 22.37 -16.09 9.62
N ALA A 83 21.89 -17.31 9.90
CA ALA A 83 20.46 -17.60 10.01
C ALA A 83 19.79 -16.78 11.12
N LYS A 84 20.47 -16.60 12.27
CA LYS A 84 19.97 -15.76 13.37
C LYS A 84 19.87 -14.29 12.97
N THR A 85 20.85 -13.78 12.22
CA THR A 85 20.85 -12.40 11.73
C THR A 85 19.73 -12.19 10.71
N GLU A 86 19.59 -13.11 9.75
CA GLU A 86 18.50 -13.09 8.76
C GLU A 86 17.13 -13.14 9.44
N TYR A 87 16.94 -14.05 10.41
CA TYR A 87 15.72 -14.14 11.20
C TYR A 87 15.39 -12.81 11.92
N ASN A 88 16.38 -12.20 12.58
CA ASN A 88 16.18 -10.93 13.27
C ASN A 88 15.81 -9.81 12.29
N VAL A 89 16.49 -9.72 11.13
CA VAL A 89 16.18 -8.74 10.09
C VAL A 89 14.75 -8.91 9.58
N THR A 90 14.35 -10.15 9.24
CA THR A 90 12.98 -10.43 8.79
C THR A 90 11.96 -10.12 9.88
N THR A 91 12.25 -10.45 11.13
CA THR A 91 11.36 -10.15 12.27
C THR A 91 11.18 -8.65 12.44
N THR A 92 12.27 -7.87 12.42
CA THR A 92 12.21 -6.40 12.50
C THR A 92 11.46 -5.80 11.32
N GLN A 93 11.66 -6.31 10.11
CA GLN A 93 10.93 -5.86 8.92
C GLN A 93 9.41 -6.12 9.08
N MET A 94 9.02 -7.34 9.41
CA MET A 94 7.61 -7.70 9.61
C MET A 94 6.96 -6.85 10.71
N GLN A 95 7.69 -6.59 11.81
CA GLN A 95 7.21 -5.72 12.87
C GLN A 95 6.97 -4.29 12.37
N GLY A 96 7.90 -3.74 11.57
CA GLY A 96 7.73 -2.42 10.96
C GLY A 96 6.55 -2.33 10.00
N GLU A 97 6.33 -3.36 9.18
CA GLU A 97 5.16 -3.44 8.28
C GLU A 97 3.85 -3.50 9.07
N LEU A 98 3.83 -4.26 10.18
CA LEU A 98 2.67 -4.39 11.05
C LEU A 98 2.32 -3.04 11.71
N ASP A 99 3.32 -2.32 12.22
CA ASP A 99 3.11 -1.01 12.83
C ASP A 99 2.69 0.05 11.79
N SER A 100 3.20 -0.03 10.56
CA SER A 100 2.74 0.80 9.43
C SER A 100 1.27 0.53 9.11
N LEU A 101 0.85 -0.73 9.00
CA LEU A 101 -0.55 -1.10 8.74
C LEU A 101 -1.48 -0.65 9.87
N ARG A 102 -1.05 -0.75 11.12
CA ARG A 102 -1.79 -0.23 12.28
C ARG A 102 -1.95 1.29 12.20
N SER A 103 -0.88 2.02 11.86
CA SER A 103 -0.93 3.48 11.69
C SER A 103 -1.87 3.89 10.55
N ILE A 104 -1.79 3.22 9.41
CA ILE A 104 -2.66 3.47 8.25
C ILE A 104 -4.13 3.20 8.61
N LYS A 105 -4.42 2.10 9.32
CA LYS A 105 -5.76 1.79 9.80
C LYS A 105 -6.31 2.92 10.68
N GLU A 106 -5.52 3.43 11.62
CA GLU A 106 -5.92 4.52 12.49
C GLU A 106 -6.23 5.79 11.69
N GLN A 107 -5.39 6.12 10.71
CA GLN A 107 -5.64 7.25 9.80
C GLN A 107 -6.94 7.10 9.02
N TYR A 108 -7.27 5.90 8.53
CA TYR A 108 -8.54 5.66 7.86
C TYR A 108 -9.74 5.83 8.79
N ILE A 109 -9.65 5.37 10.05
CA ILE A 109 -10.73 5.57 11.03
C ILE A 109 -10.97 7.06 11.25
N ILE A 110 -9.91 7.83 11.47
CA ILE A 110 -10.00 9.29 11.62
C ILE A 110 -10.60 9.91 10.37
N LYS A 111 -10.13 9.51 9.18
CA LYS A 111 -10.61 10.09 7.92
C LYS A 111 -12.07 9.77 7.65
N THR A 112 -12.53 8.57 8.00
CA THR A 112 -13.95 8.21 7.91
C THR A 112 -14.79 9.14 8.78
N ARG A 113 -14.38 9.36 10.03
CA ARG A 113 -15.09 10.27 10.94
C ARG A 113 -15.10 11.71 10.43
N GLU A 114 -13.99 12.20 9.88
CA GLU A 114 -13.94 13.53 9.26
C GLU A 114 -14.93 13.66 8.10
N LEU A 115 -15.00 12.65 7.23
CA LEU A 115 -15.93 12.63 6.10
C LEU A 115 -17.39 12.56 6.56
N GLU A 116 -17.68 11.80 7.63
CA GLU A 116 -19.01 11.76 8.24
C GLU A 116 -19.42 13.14 8.78
N LEU A 117 -18.52 13.83 9.49
CA LEU A 117 -18.76 15.19 9.99
C LEU A 117 -18.95 16.20 8.85
N GLU A 118 -18.12 16.13 7.82
CA GLU A 118 -18.23 17.02 6.65
C GLU A 118 -19.54 16.77 5.89
N ASN A 119 -19.99 15.52 5.78
CA ASN A 119 -21.27 15.17 5.20
C ASN A 119 -22.45 15.73 6.02
N ASP A 120 -22.42 15.64 7.35
CA ASP A 120 -23.43 16.23 8.22
C ASP A 120 -23.53 17.75 8.02
N ASP A 121 -22.39 18.43 7.86
CA ASP A 121 -22.34 19.87 7.59
C ASP A 121 -22.88 20.21 6.20
N PHE A 122 -22.58 19.39 5.19
CA PHE A 122 -23.16 19.52 3.84
C PHE A 122 -24.69 19.38 3.86
N GLU A 123 -25.23 18.38 4.56
CA GLU A 123 -26.69 18.18 4.67
C GLU A 123 -27.38 19.32 5.43
N ARG A 124 -26.69 19.96 6.39
CA ARG A 124 -27.21 21.16 7.06
C ARG A 124 -27.25 22.36 6.12
N ASN A 125 -26.19 22.57 5.35
CA ASN A 125 -26.13 23.65 4.36
C ASN A 125 -27.16 23.47 3.26
N GLU A 126 -27.35 22.24 2.78
CA GLU A 126 -28.40 21.90 1.81
C GLU A 126 -29.79 22.25 2.35
N ARG A 127 -30.11 21.87 3.60
CA ARG A 127 -31.39 22.22 4.23
C ARG A 127 -31.59 23.73 4.36
N ALA A 128 -30.55 24.47 4.74
CA ALA A 128 -30.61 25.92 4.84
C ALA A 128 -30.82 26.57 3.46
N ALA A 129 -30.10 26.12 2.43
CA ALA A 129 -30.25 26.60 1.06
C ALA A 129 -31.65 26.30 0.50
N MET A 130 -32.15 25.08 0.70
CA MET A 130 -33.50 24.68 0.28
C MET A 130 -34.59 25.52 0.98
N SER A 131 -34.45 25.78 2.28
CA SER A 131 -35.37 26.67 2.99
C SER A 131 -35.34 28.10 2.42
N SER A 132 -34.16 28.65 2.16
CA SER A 132 -34.02 29.98 1.57
C SER A 132 -34.59 30.05 0.14
N LEU A 133 -34.45 28.97 -0.63
CA LEU A 133 -35.02 28.87 -1.97
C LEU A 133 -36.55 28.86 -1.90
N GLN A 134 -37.12 28.03 -1.02
CA GLN A 134 -38.56 27.96 -0.81
C GLN A 134 -39.14 29.32 -0.39
N ASP A 135 -38.43 30.07 0.47
CA ASP A 135 -38.85 31.41 0.87
C ASP A 135 -38.85 32.40 -0.30
N LEU A 136 -37.89 32.29 -1.22
CA LEU A 136 -37.84 33.10 -2.44
C LEU A 136 -38.97 32.72 -3.41
N GLU A 137 -39.23 31.43 -3.61
CA GLU A 137 -40.35 30.95 -4.42
C GLU A 137 -41.69 31.45 -3.89
N ASN A 138 -41.91 31.37 -2.58
CA ASN A 138 -43.12 31.88 -1.94
C ASN A 138 -43.27 33.39 -2.11
N LYS A 139 -42.18 34.17 -1.99
CA LYS A 139 -42.20 35.61 -2.26
C LYS A 139 -42.51 35.90 -3.73
N TYR A 140 -41.90 35.14 -4.64
CA TYR A 140 -42.11 35.29 -6.08
C TYR A 140 -43.57 35.00 -6.46
N ASN A 141 -44.16 33.94 -5.92
CA ASN A 141 -45.58 33.60 -6.12
C ASN A 141 -46.52 34.72 -5.65
N LYS A 142 -46.27 35.33 -4.48
CA LYS A 142 -47.04 36.49 -4.01
C LYS A 142 -46.93 37.70 -4.93
N VAL A 143 -45.75 37.93 -5.51
CA VAL A 143 -45.54 39.00 -6.49
C VAL A 143 -46.32 38.70 -7.78
N ILE A 144 -46.33 37.45 -8.25
CA ILE A 144 -47.15 37.02 -9.40
C ILE A 144 -48.63 37.27 -9.12
N GLU A 145 -49.15 36.82 -7.96
CA GLU A 145 -50.55 37.02 -7.58
C GLU A 145 -50.92 38.51 -7.56
N ARG A 146 -50.08 39.35 -6.95
CA ARG A 146 -50.27 40.81 -6.95
C ARG A 146 -50.25 41.38 -8.36
N ASN A 147 -49.34 40.91 -9.22
CA ASN A 147 -49.24 41.38 -10.59
C ASN A 147 -50.51 41.05 -11.39
N ALA A 148 -51.02 39.82 -11.27
CA ALA A 148 -52.27 39.41 -11.91
C ALA A 148 -53.49 40.25 -11.45
N ILE A 149 -53.56 40.61 -10.15
CA ILE A 149 -54.61 41.51 -9.65
C ILE A 149 -54.48 42.90 -10.29
N LEU A 150 -53.27 43.44 -10.36
CA LEU A 150 -53.03 44.75 -10.96
C LEU A 150 -53.34 44.76 -12.48
N GLU A 151 -53.03 43.69 -13.19
CA GLU A 151 -53.39 43.53 -14.61
C GLU A 151 -54.91 43.57 -14.80
N ASN A 152 -55.67 42.85 -13.95
CA ASN A 152 -57.13 42.89 -13.98
C ASN A 152 -57.70 44.28 -13.64
N GLU A 153 -57.12 44.99 -12.67
CA GLU A 153 -57.51 46.37 -12.34
C GLU A 153 -57.24 47.33 -13.50
N LEU A 154 -56.11 47.17 -14.20
CA LEU A 154 -55.79 47.93 -15.41
C LEU A 154 -56.75 47.62 -16.55
N GLU A 155 -57.15 46.36 -16.74
CA GLU A 155 -58.15 45.97 -17.73
C GLU A 155 -59.52 46.58 -17.41
N ALA A 156 -59.97 46.51 -16.15
CA ALA A 156 -61.22 47.14 -15.72
C ALA A 156 -61.21 48.65 -15.94
N ARG A 157 -60.07 49.31 -15.64
CA ARG A 157 -59.88 50.73 -15.95
C ARG A 157 -59.97 51.01 -17.44
N ASN A 158 -59.30 50.23 -18.29
CA ASN A 158 -59.35 50.39 -19.74
C ASN A 158 -60.78 50.23 -20.28
N ASN A 159 -61.53 49.25 -19.78
CA ASN A 159 -62.94 49.06 -20.13
C ASN A 159 -63.79 50.28 -19.75
N LEU A 160 -63.55 50.90 -18.59
CA LEU A 160 -64.24 52.12 -18.19
C LEU A 160 -63.85 53.31 -19.09
N ILE A 161 -62.59 53.43 -19.48
CA ILE A 161 -62.13 54.47 -20.43
C ILE A 161 -62.89 54.34 -21.77
N VAL A 162 -63.02 53.12 -22.29
CA VAL A 162 -63.78 52.86 -23.54
C VAL A 162 -65.25 53.23 -23.37
N GLN A 163 -65.89 52.84 -22.26
CA GLN A 163 -67.29 53.21 -21.98
C GLN A 163 -67.49 54.72 -21.87
N VAL A 164 -66.60 55.42 -21.16
CA VAL A 164 -66.64 56.88 -21.06
C VAL A 164 -66.48 57.52 -22.44
N GLN A 165 -65.59 57.00 -23.28
CA GLN A 165 -65.44 57.54 -24.63
C GLN A 165 -66.70 57.32 -25.47
N ARG A 166 -67.29 56.12 -25.42
CA ARG A 166 -68.56 55.83 -26.11
C ARG A 166 -69.70 56.74 -25.64
N LEU A 167 -69.84 56.97 -24.33
CA LEU A 167 -70.83 57.89 -23.78
C LEU A 167 -70.60 59.34 -24.22
N LYS A 168 -69.34 59.77 -24.39
CA LYS A 168 -69.05 61.09 -24.96
C LYS A 168 -69.49 61.17 -26.42
N ASP A 169 -69.24 60.14 -27.20
CA ASP A 169 -69.63 60.09 -28.61
C ASP A 169 -71.17 60.12 -28.72
N GLU A 170 -71.89 59.34 -27.90
CA GLU A 170 -73.36 59.38 -27.80
C GLU A 170 -73.88 60.76 -27.34
N LEU A 171 -73.23 61.40 -26.35
CA LEU A 171 -73.58 62.75 -25.91
C LEU A 171 -73.33 63.79 -27.01
N GLN A 172 -72.26 63.63 -27.79
CA GLN A 172 -71.94 64.49 -28.92
C GLN A 172 -73.00 64.33 -30.01
N ASP A 173 -73.40 63.11 -30.33
CA ASP A 173 -74.47 62.81 -31.29
C ASP A 173 -75.81 63.44 -30.85
N VAL A 174 -76.21 63.25 -29.58
CA VAL A 174 -77.42 63.89 -29.02
C VAL A 174 -77.34 65.42 -29.06
N ASN A 175 -76.19 66.00 -28.76
CA ASN A 175 -76.01 67.46 -28.87
C ASN A 175 -76.11 67.95 -30.32
N ILE A 176 -75.61 67.18 -31.29
CA ILE A 176 -75.79 67.47 -32.72
C ILE A 176 -77.28 67.38 -33.09
N GLU A 177 -78.00 66.35 -32.63
CA GLU A 177 -79.45 66.22 -32.85
C GLU A 177 -80.22 67.40 -32.26
N LEU A 178 -79.93 67.80 -31.00
CA LEU A 178 -80.55 68.98 -30.38
C LEU A 178 -80.23 70.27 -31.13
N ALA A 179 -79.00 70.44 -31.61
CA ALA A 179 -78.64 71.59 -32.44
C ALA A 179 -79.42 71.61 -33.76
N ILE A 180 -79.60 70.46 -34.41
CA ILE A 180 -80.43 70.33 -35.62
C ILE A 180 -81.91 70.63 -35.32
N MET A 181 -82.45 70.15 -34.18
CA MET A 181 -83.83 70.45 -33.78
C MET A 181 -84.03 71.94 -33.52
N LYS A 182 -83.10 72.59 -32.81
CA LYS A 182 -83.13 74.03 -32.58
C LYS A 182 -83.05 74.83 -33.90
N ASN A 183 -82.18 74.42 -34.82
CA ASN A 183 -82.06 75.01 -36.15
C ASN A 183 -83.28 74.72 -37.06
N LYS A 184 -84.16 73.78 -36.68
CA LYS A 184 -85.45 73.53 -37.35
C LYS A 184 -86.59 74.39 -36.79
N GLU A 185 -86.50 74.80 -35.53
CA GLU A 185 -87.46 75.71 -34.89
C GLU A 185 -87.17 77.19 -35.23
N ASP A 186 -85.89 77.54 -35.39
CA ASP A 186 -85.43 78.88 -35.80
C ASP A 186 -84.91 78.80 -37.26
N GLY A 187 -85.71 79.22 -38.24
CA GLY A 187 -85.36 79.16 -39.67
C GLY A 187 -84.25 80.11 -40.12
N GLU A 188 -83.01 79.94 -39.64
CA GLU A 188 -81.83 80.71 -40.09
C GLU A 188 -80.53 79.87 -40.07
N PHE A 189 -79.81 79.85 -41.20
CA PHE A 189 -78.54 79.14 -41.38
C PHE A 189 -77.40 79.85 -40.63
N GLY A 190 -76.76 79.17 -39.66
CA GLY A 190 -75.57 79.65 -38.97
C GLY A 190 -74.57 78.51 -38.66
N PRO A 191 -73.25 78.79 -38.61
CA PRO A 191 -72.21 77.79 -38.41
C PRO A 191 -72.29 77.20 -36.98
N PRO A 192 -71.73 76.00 -36.74
CA PRO A 192 -71.99 75.24 -35.52
C PRO A 192 -71.58 76.02 -34.26
N PRO A 193 -72.32 75.89 -33.14
CA PRO A 193 -71.95 76.59 -31.92
C PRO A 193 -70.64 76.03 -31.39
N THR A 194 -69.61 76.86 -31.42
CA THR A 194 -68.38 76.68 -30.66
C THR A 194 -68.69 76.76 -29.16
N SER A 195 -68.31 75.67 -28.46
CA SER A 195 -68.12 75.54 -27.02
C SER A 195 -69.27 76.01 -26.10
N SER A 196 -70.17 75.10 -25.75
CA SER A 196 -70.91 75.19 -24.48
C SER A 196 -69.94 74.96 -23.31
N PRO A 197 -70.13 75.62 -22.15
CA PRO A 197 -69.25 75.46 -20.97
C PRO A 197 -69.21 74.02 -20.41
N GLN A 198 -70.12 73.12 -20.85
CA GLN A 198 -70.08 71.70 -20.51
C GLN A 198 -68.96 70.93 -21.23
N SER A 199 -68.57 71.35 -22.45
CA SER A 199 -67.46 70.71 -23.20
C SER A 199 -66.10 70.93 -22.53
N VAL A 200 -65.89 72.07 -21.86
CA VAL A 200 -64.66 72.39 -21.12
C VAL A 200 -64.50 71.50 -19.88
N GLN A 201 -65.59 71.21 -19.16
CA GLN A 201 -65.57 70.33 -17.98
C GLN A 201 -65.24 68.87 -18.36
N VAL A 202 -65.74 68.39 -19.50
CA VAL A 202 -65.41 67.05 -20.00
C VAL A 202 -63.94 66.96 -20.41
N VAL A 203 -63.40 67.98 -21.08
CA VAL A 203 -61.96 68.04 -21.43
C VAL A 203 -61.08 68.10 -20.17
N GLN A 204 -61.45 68.92 -19.17
CA GLN A 204 -60.73 68.98 -17.89
C GLN A 204 -60.79 67.67 -17.09
N ALA A 205 -61.93 66.98 -17.08
CA ALA A 205 -62.08 65.69 -16.41
C ALA A 205 -61.24 64.59 -17.07
N VAL A 206 -61.12 64.61 -18.41
CA VAL A 206 -60.29 63.66 -19.17
C VAL A 206 -58.82 63.92 -18.96
N GLN A 207 -58.41 65.19 -18.93
CA GLN A 207 -57.04 65.59 -18.66
C GLN A 207 -56.62 65.27 -17.21
N ALA A 208 -57.57 65.35 -16.25
CA ALA A 208 -57.39 64.88 -14.89
C ALA A 208 -57.27 63.35 -14.79
N LEU A 209 -58.05 62.58 -15.56
CA LEU A 209 -57.92 61.11 -15.66
C LEU A 209 -56.58 60.67 -16.27
N GLN A 210 -56.07 61.41 -17.27
CA GLN A 210 -54.73 61.22 -17.82
C GLN A 210 -53.62 61.56 -16.81
N ALA A 211 -53.80 62.62 -16.01
CA ALA A 211 -52.86 62.98 -14.95
C ALA A 211 -52.81 61.92 -13.82
N VAL A 212 -53.95 61.31 -13.47
CA VAL A 212 -54.00 60.16 -12.54
C VAL A 212 -53.31 58.93 -13.15
N GLN A 213 -53.34 58.74 -14.47
CA GLN A 213 -52.58 57.69 -15.16
C GLN A 213 -51.06 57.87 -15.01
N ALA A 214 -50.58 59.11 -15.09
CA ALA A 214 -49.16 59.42 -14.92
C ALA A 214 -48.68 59.21 -13.47
N LEU A 215 -49.49 59.55 -12.47
CA LEU A 215 -49.16 59.34 -11.06
C LEU A 215 -49.13 57.85 -10.67
N GLN A 216 -50.02 57.03 -11.25
CA GLN A 216 -50.03 55.57 -11.02
C GLN A 216 -48.76 54.89 -11.55
N VAL A 217 -48.27 55.29 -12.73
CA VAL A 217 -47.03 54.75 -13.32
C VAL A 217 -45.80 55.08 -12.46
N VAL A 218 -45.75 56.28 -11.88
CA VAL A 218 -44.68 56.67 -10.96
C VAL A 218 -44.71 55.83 -9.68
N GLN A 219 -45.90 55.46 -9.18
CA GLN A 219 -46.02 54.61 -8.01
C GLN A 219 -45.59 53.16 -8.31
N SER A 220 -45.96 52.61 -9.48
CA SER A 220 -45.50 51.29 -9.92
C SER A 220 -43.98 51.22 -10.12
N LEU A 221 -43.36 52.29 -10.62
CA LEU A 221 -41.90 52.37 -10.77
C LEU A 221 -41.17 52.40 -9.43
N LYS A 222 -41.75 53.02 -8.40
CA LYS A 222 -41.20 52.98 -7.03
C LYS A 222 -41.27 51.60 -6.41
N ASP A 223 -42.36 50.86 -6.64
CA ASP A 223 -42.51 49.48 -6.15
C ASP A 223 -41.51 48.54 -6.85
N VAL A 224 -41.25 48.73 -8.15
CA VAL A 224 -40.20 48.00 -8.89
C VAL A 224 -38.79 48.35 -8.37
N GLN A 225 -38.52 49.61 -8.04
CA GLN A 225 -37.25 50.02 -7.41
C GLN A 225 -37.08 49.42 -6.01
N ALA A 226 -38.14 49.34 -5.20
CA ALA A 226 -38.10 48.72 -3.89
C ALA A 226 -37.81 47.20 -3.97
N VAL A 227 -38.39 46.51 -4.98
CA VAL A 227 -38.07 45.11 -5.27
C VAL A 227 -36.61 44.95 -5.74
N GLN A 228 -36.10 45.87 -6.56
CA GLN A 228 -34.70 45.89 -7.02
C GLN A 228 -33.72 46.07 -5.84
N GLU A 229 -34.02 46.97 -4.90
CA GLU A 229 -33.20 47.19 -3.70
C GLU A 229 -33.21 45.99 -2.75
N GLN A 230 -34.35 45.32 -2.58
CA GLN A 230 -34.39 44.06 -1.83
C GLN A 230 -33.63 42.93 -2.51
N ASN A 231 -33.61 42.89 -3.84
CA ASN A 231 -32.82 41.91 -4.61
C ASN A 231 -31.31 42.14 -4.44
N LEU A 232 -30.86 43.40 -4.37
CA LEU A 232 -29.47 43.76 -4.03
C LEU A 232 -29.10 43.36 -2.59
N LEU A 233 -30.02 43.50 -1.64
CA LEU A 233 -29.82 43.06 -0.24
C LEU A 233 -29.71 41.53 -0.13
N VAL A 234 -30.54 40.79 -0.88
CA VAL A 234 -30.46 39.32 -0.97
C VAL A 234 -29.16 38.89 -1.66
N GLN A 235 -28.73 39.55 -2.74
CA GLN A 235 -27.43 39.28 -3.37
C GLN A 235 -26.24 39.52 -2.42
N SER A 236 -26.29 40.57 -1.59
CA SER A 236 -25.27 40.79 -0.55
C SER A 236 -25.26 39.70 0.54
N SER A 237 -26.42 39.13 0.86
CA SER A 237 -26.55 38.01 1.81
C SER A 237 -26.03 36.69 1.20
N VAL A 238 -26.30 36.45 -0.09
CA VAL A 238 -25.75 35.32 -0.85
C VAL A 238 -24.23 35.45 -1.03
N ALA A 239 -23.71 36.66 -1.23
CA ALA A 239 -22.27 36.92 -1.24
C ALA A 239 -21.62 36.67 0.13
N HIS A 240 -22.36 36.89 1.23
CA HIS A 240 -21.88 36.55 2.57
C HIS A 240 -21.78 35.03 2.81
N VAL A 241 -22.70 34.25 2.21
CA VAL A 241 -22.64 32.78 2.20
C VAL A 241 -21.47 32.28 1.32
N GLN A 242 -21.24 32.90 0.15
CA GLN A 242 -20.09 32.58 -0.70
C GLN A 242 -18.73 33.00 -0.10
N ASN A 243 -18.69 34.03 0.75
CA ASN A 243 -17.47 34.39 1.49
C ASN A 243 -17.23 33.49 2.70
N SER A 244 -18.26 32.86 3.28
CA SER A 244 -18.07 31.82 4.31
C SER A 244 -17.46 30.53 3.75
N GLU A 245 -17.61 30.25 2.45
CA GLU A 245 -16.85 29.20 1.76
C GLU A 245 -15.36 29.52 1.58
N VAL A 246 -14.95 30.80 1.69
CA VAL A 246 -13.55 31.22 1.53
C VAL A 246 -12.84 31.49 2.88
N ILE A 247 -13.57 31.81 3.94
CA ILE A 247 -12.95 32.24 5.22
C ILE A 247 -12.62 31.08 6.17
N ASN A 248 -13.16 29.87 6.00
CA ASN A 248 -12.69 28.71 6.79
C ASN A 248 -11.42 28.04 6.24
N SER A 249 -10.78 28.62 5.21
CA SER A 249 -9.51 28.14 4.66
C SER A 249 -8.28 28.94 5.11
N THR A 250 -8.40 29.96 5.98
CA THR A 250 -7.22 30.70 6.49
C THR A 250 -7.34 31.07 7.96
N ALA A 251 -6.63 30.31 8.81
CA ALA A 251 -5.98 30.70 10.09
C ALA A 251 -6.34 29.85 11.32
N GLN A 252 -5.71 28.67 11.44
CA GLN A 252 -4.95 28.38 12.66
C GLN A 252 -3.62 27.73 12.29
N LYS A 253 -2.63 28.59 12.04
CA LYS A 253 -1.22 28.26 11.88
C LYS A 253 -0.63 28.16 13.29
N VAL A 254 -0.47 26.95 13.80
CA VAL A 254 0.55 26.65 14.81
C VAL A 254 1.56 25.70 14.15
N SER A 255 2.81 26.11 14.23
CA SER A 255 3.99 25.70 13.46
C SER A 255 4.22 24.18 13.33
N PRO A 256 4.76 23.75 12.18
CA PRO A 256 5.75 22.67 12.17
C PRO A 256 7.09 23.15 11.60
N SER A 257 8.13 22.83 12.36
CA SER A 257 9.53 22.89 11.95
C SER A 257 9.78 21.95 10.76
N LYS A 258 10.54 22.47 9.78
CA LYS A 258 11.20 21.80 8.64
C LYS A 258 11.22 20.26 8.69
N ARG A 259 10.66 19.63 7.66
CA ARG A 259 11.25 18.47 6.94
C ARG A 259 10.55 18.29 5.59
N GLU A 260 11.37 18.14 4.55
CA GLU A 260 10.99 18.01 3.14
C GLU A 260 10.23 16.70 2.83
N PRO A 261 9.40 16.66 1.77
CA PRO A 261 8.74 15.44 1.33
C PRO A 261 9.71 14.53 0.57
N LEU A 262 10.05 13.37 1.16
CA LEU A 262 10.69 12.29 0.45
C LEU A 262 9.65 11.55 -0.41
N HIS A 263 9.81 11.65 -1.72
CA HIS A 263 9.22 10.75 -2.70
C HIS A 263 9.52 9.29 -2.33
N ILE A 264 8.49 8.47 -2.15
CA ILE A 264 8.65 7.01 -2.05
C ILE A 264 8.89 6.47 -3.46
N ILE A 265 10.16 6.25 -3.75
CA ILE A 265 10.67 5.29 -4.71
C ILE A 265 10.75 3.94 -3.99
N CYS A 266 10.08 2.90 -4.49
CA CYS A 266 10.36 1.53 -4.07
C CYS A 266 11.76 1.11 -4.56
N PRO A 267 12.62 0.49 -3.73
CA PRO A 267 13.94 0.06 -4.18
C PRO A 267 13.84 -1.26 -4.94
N ASN A 268 14.26 -1.24 -6.21
CA ASN A 268 14.77 -2.41 -6.91
C ASN A 268 16.27 -2.21 -7.19
N SER A 269 17.02 -3.29 -6.97
CA SER A 269 18.48 -3.43 -7.00
C SER A 269 19.17 -2.87 -8.26
N THR A 270 20.34 -2.25 -8.03
CA THR A 270 21.20 -1.52 -8.98
C THR A 270 22.07 -2.45 -9.85
N LYS A 271 22.22 -2.12 -11.15
CA LYS A 271 23.51 -2.14 -11.90
C LYS A 271 23.55 -1.01 -12.95
N PRO A 272 24.71 -0.43 -13.27
CA PRO A 272 24.79 0.86 -13.97
C PRO A 272 25.11 0.74 -15.47
N THR A 273 24.64 1.69 -16.29
CA THR A 273 25.33 2.12 -17.53
C THR A 273 24.76 3.42 -18.15
N LYS A 274 25.66 4.41 -18.29
CA LYS A 274 25.83 5.43 -19.36
C LYS A 274 24.69 6.36 -19.79
N SER A 275 24.81 7.61 -19.30
CA SER A 275 24.69 8.91 -19.98
C SER A 275 24.12 9.00 -21.40
N LEU A 276 23.06 9.80 -21.58
CA LEU A 276 22.86 10.63 -22.79
C LEU A 276 22.05 11.90 -22.44
N LYS A 277 22.53 13.04 -22.97
CA LYS A 277 21.97 14.40 -22.88
C LYS A 277 20.58 14.50 -23.52
N GLN A 278 19.73 15.42 -23.03
CA GLN A 278 18.85 16.21 -23.91
C GLN A 278 18.38 17.54 -23.29
N GLN A 279 18.23 18.51 -24.18
CA GLN A 279 17.94 19.94 -24.02
C GLN A 279 16.42 20.25 -23.94
N PRO A 280 16.00 21.50 -23.64
CA PRO A 280 14.63 21.85 -23.26
C PRO A 280 13.75 22.30 -24.45
N VAL A 281 12.45 22.02 -24.40
CA VAL A 281 11.44 22.61 -25.32
C VAL A 281 10.15 23.00 -24.57
N LYS A 282 9.61 24.16 -24.96
CA LYS A 282 8.47 24.93 -24.44
C LYS A 282 7.07 24.33 -24.80
N PRO A 283 5.97 24.86 -24.22
CA PRO A 283 4.67 24.16 -24.12
C PRO A 283 3.73 24.43 -25.31
N THR A 284 2.78 23.53 -25.55
CA THR A 284 1.69 23.73 -26.51
C THR A 284 0.36 23.23 -25.94
N LYS A 285 -0.69 24.05 -26.08
CA LYS A 285 -2.10 23.74 -25.77
C LYS A 285 -2.73 22.98 -26.94
N SER A 286 -3.61 22.03 -26.67
CA SER A 286 -4.95 21.81 -27.27
C SER A 286 -5.39 20.35 -27.07
N GLY A 287 -6.68 20.15 -26.79
CA GLY A 287 -7.26 18.86 -26.45
C GLY A 287 -7.58 17.99 -27.65
N GLU A 288 -7.36 16.69 -27.49
CA GLU A 288 -7.92 15.61 -28.30
C GLU A 288 -8.27 14.42 -27.39
N PRO A 289 -9.28 13.60 -27.76
CA PRO A 289 -9.91 12.65 -26.86
C PRO A 289 -9.03 11.40 -26.70
N ILE A 290 -8.69 11.08 -25.44
CA ILE A 290 -7.86 9.92 -25.09
C ILE A 290 -8.64 8.63 -25.36
N ASP A 291 -8.19 7.88 -26.35
CA ASP A 291 -8.78 6.61 -26.79
C ASP A 291 -8.66 5.53 -25.69
N ARG A 292 -9.78 5.28 -24.99
CA ARG A 292 -9.89 4.34 -23.85
C ARG A 292 -9.47 2.91 -24.21
N ASN A 293 -9.44 2.56 -25.49
CA ASN A 293 -9.12 1.20 -25.94
C ASN A 293 -7.61 0.88 -25.85
N ILE A 294 -6.76 1.89 -26.05
CA ILE A 294 -5.30 1.76 -25.96
C ILE A 294 -4.87 1.43 -24.52
N ASN A 295 -5.55 2.01 -23.53
CA ASN A 295 -5.28 1.74 -22.11
C ASN A 295 -5.65 0.31 -21.69
N LYS A 296 -6.72 -0.26 -22.26
CA LYS A 296 -7.12 -1.66 -21.99
C LYS A 296 -6.10 -2.65 -22.57
N ILE A 297 -5.66 -2.43 -23.80
CA ILE A 297 -4.65 -3.28 -24.46
C ILE A 297 -3.32 -3.20 -23.72
N LYS A 298 -2.93 -2.01 -23.25
CA LYS A 298 -1.72 -1.80 -22.45
C LYS A 298 -1.79 -2.55 -21.10
N MET A 299 -2.92 -2.45 -20.37
CA MET A 299 -3.11 -3.19 -19.12
C MET A 299 -3.07 -4.71 -19.32
N ALA A 300 -3.71 -5.23 -20.38
CA ALA A 300 -3.67 -6.65 -20.69
C ALA A 300 -2.24 -7.13 -21.01
N ARG A 301 -1.48 -6.34 -21.77
CA ARG A 301 -0.07 -6.65 -22.08
C ARG A 301 0.80 -6.63 -20.82
N ASP A 302 0.60 -5.66 -19.93
CA ASP A 302 1.33 -5.55 -18.67
C ASP A 302 1.00 -6.72 -17.72
N MET A 303 -0.26 -7.15 -17.66
CA MET A 303 -0.67 -8.34 -16.91
C MET A 303 0.00 -9.61 -17.44
N VAL A 304 0.00 -9.82 -18.76
CA VAL A 304 0.66 -10.98 -19.39
C VAL A 304 2.16 -11.00 -19.10
N ASN A 305 2.82 -9.83 -19.14
CA ASN A 305 4.24 -9.73 -18.82
C ASN A 305 4.53 -10.02 -17.33
N ARG A 306 3.66 -9.57 -16.42
CA ARG A 306 3.75 -9.93 -14.99
C ARG A 306 3.54 -11.43 -14.76
N VAL A 307 2.57 -12.05 -15.43
CA VAL A 307 2.33 -13.50 -15.32
C VAL A 307 3.55 -14.29 -15.80
N LYS A 308 4.14 -13.92 -16.95
CA LYS A 308 5.38 -14.55 -17.43
C LYS A 308 6.55 -14.42 -16.46
N SER A 309 6.69 -13.26 -15.81
CA SER A 309 7.72 -13.04 -14.80
C SER A 309 7.48 -13.90 -13.54
N LEU A 310 6.22 -14.02 -13.11
CA LEU A 310 5.83 -14.87 -11.99
C LEU A 310 6.06 -16.36 -12.30
N GLU A 311 5.73 -16.81 -13.50
CA GLU A 311 6.00 -18.19 -13.94
C GLU A 311 7.50 -18.49 -13.98
N ALA A 312 8.33 -17.59 -14.50
CA ALA A 312 9.78 -17.76 -14.50
C ALA A 312 10.35 -17.87 -13.07
N ARG A 313 9.85 -17.05 -12.15
CA ARG A 313 10.24 -17.12 -10.73
C ARG A 313 9.75 -18.40 -10.06
N LEU A 314 8.54 -18.85 -10.34
CA LEU A 314 7.98 -20.13 -9.86
C LEU A 314 8.79 -21.32 -10.37
N VAL A 315 9.19 -21.32 -11.64
CA VAL A 315 10.06 -22.35 -12.22
C VAL A 315 11.43 -22.35 -11.53
N SER A 316 12.00 -21.19 -11.25
CA SER A 316 13.25 -21.06 -10.48
C SER A 316 13.11 -21.59 -9.05
N CYS A 317 12.01 -21.30 -8.36
CA CYS A 317 11.74 -21.84 -7.03
C CYS A 317 11.57 -23.36 -7.06
N ARG A 318 10.87 -23.91 -8.07
CA ARG A 318 10.74 -25.36 -8.25
C ARG A 318 12.10 -26.01 -8.47
N SER A 319 12.98 -25.43 -9.28
CA SER A 319 14.36 -25.92 -9.46
C SER A 319 15.14 -26.04 -8.14
N LEU A 320 15.00 -25.06 -7.24
CA LEU A 320 15.67 -25.05 -5.95
C LEU A 320 15.03 -25.99 -4.90
N VAL A 321 13.72 -26.20 -4.98
CA VAL A 321 12.94 -26.94 -3.97
C VAL A 321 12.80 -28.44 -4.32
N THR A 322 12.79 -28.79 -5.61
CA THR A 322 12.61 -30.19 -6.06
C THR A 322 13.70 -31.15 -5.55
N PRO A 323 15.00 -30.76 -5.46
CA PRO A 323 16.03 -31.61 -4.86
C PRO A 323 15.87 -31.85 -3.36
N LEU A 324 15.17 -30.96 -2.65
CA LEU A 324 14.95 -31.03 -1.19
C LEU A 324 13.74 -31.90 -0.80
N LEU A 325 12.86 -32.20 -1.77
CA LEU A 325 11.69 -33.06 -1.60
C LEU A 325 11.96 -34.50 -2.02
N ALA A 326 13.11 -34.78 -2.65
CA ALA A 326 13.50 -36.14 -2.99
C ALA A 326 13.92 -36.88 -1.71
N PRO A 327 13.33 -38.05 -1.40
CA PRO A 327 13.81 -38.87 -0.29
C PRO A 327 15.27 -39.26 -0.56
N PRO A 328 16.15 -39.23 0.46
CA PRO A 328 17.55 -39.61 0.28
C PRO A 328 17.63 -41.06 -0.23
N PRO A 329 18.60 -41.40 -1.10
CA PRO A 329 18.81 -42.77 -1.53
C PRO A 329 19.02 -43.65 -0.29
N SER A 330 18.20 -44.69 -0.14
CA SER A 330 18.27 -45.60 0.99
C SER A 330 19.64 -46.26 1.03
N TYR A 331 20.46 -45.91 2.02
CA TYR A 331 21.71 -46.60 2.30
C TYR A 331 21.37 -48.02 2.80
N SER A 332 21.54 -49.01 1.94
CA SER A 332 21.42 -50.41 2.31
C SER A 332 22.75 -50.86 2.92
N PRO A 333 22.80 -51.35 4.18
CA PRO A 333 24.02 -51.89 4.77
C PRO A 333 24.42 -53.20 4.09
N PRO A 334 25.72 -53.52 3.95
CA PRO A 334 26.16 -54.78 3.38
C PRO A 334 25.78 -55.96 4.28
N HIS A 335 25.19 -56.98 3.64
CA HIS A 335 24.70 -58.21 4.25
C HIS A 335 25.79 -59.04 4.95
N SER A 336 25.46 -59.59 6.13
CA SER A 336 26.03 -60.84 6.63
C SER A 336 25.09 -62.02 6.29
N PRO A 337 25.63 -63.24 6.04
CA PRO A 337 24.86 -64.31 5.40
C PRO A 337 24.11 -65.15 6.42
N LYS A 338 22.81 -65.40 6.19
CA LYS A 338 22.11 -66.55 6.77
C LYS A 338 21.20 -67.23 5.75
N PHE A 339 21.20 -68.55 5.91
CA PHE A 339 20.74 -69.62 5.04
C PHE A 339 19.21 -69.81 5.04
N SER A 340 18.74 -70.35 3.91
CA SER A 340 17.54 -71.19 3.66
C SER A 340 16.11 -70.66 3.88
N GLY A 341 15.31 -70.74 2.79
CA GLY A 341 13.86 -70.99 2.87
C GLY A 341 12.97 -70.12 1.96
N GLN A 342 12.79 -70.51 0.69
CA GLN A 342 11.63 -70.13 -0.15
C GLN A 342 10.45 -71.12 0.11
N PRO A 343 9.18 -70.91 -0.37
CA PRO A 343 8.71 -69.92 -1.37
C PRO A 343 7.37 -69.17 -1.08
N GLN A 344 7.23 -68.02 -1.76
CA GLN A 344 6.06 -67.44 -2.47
C GLN A 344 4.66 -67.30 -1.81
N LYS A 345 4.12 -66.07 -1.78
CA LYS A 345 3.22 -65.51 -2.84
C LYS A 345 2.71 -64.08 -2.51
N ARG A 346 2.91 -63.23 -3.51
CA ARG A 346 2.26 -61.97 -3.97
C ARG A 346 0.91 -61.48 -3.39
N THR A 347 0.83 -60.14 -3.42
CA THR A 347 -0.31 -59.19 -3.55
C THR A 347 -1.08 -58.85 -2.28
N SER A 348 -1.66 -57.67 -2.07
CA SER A 348 -1.44 -56.28 -2.49
C SER A 348 -2.49 -55.44 -1.75
N ILE A 349 -2.14 -54.23 -1.31
CA ILE A 349 -3.02 -53.06 -1.23
C ILE A 349 -4.00 -52.94 -0.03
N LYS A 350 -3.84 -51.77 0.63
CA LYS A 350 -4.82 -50.81 1.17
C LYS A 350 -4.95 -50.61 2.69
N SER A 351 -4.65 -49.35 3.03
CA SER A 351 -5.40 -48.43 3.90
C SER A 351 -5.45 -48.71 5.40
N ARG A 352 -4.88 -47.79 6.19
CA ARG A 352 -5.66 -46.80 6.96
C ARG A 352 -4.74 -45.88 7.76
N THR A 353 -5.00 -44.58 7.64
CA THR A 353 -4.60 -43.53 8.58
C THR A 353 -5.16 -43.82 9.98
N PRO A 354 -4.52 -43.32 11.04
CA PRO A 354 -5.28 -42.88 12.21
C PRO A 354 -5.04 -41.41 12.54
N SER A 355 -6.14 -40.85 13.02
CA SER A 355 -6.44 -39.48 13.40
C SER A 355 -5.57 -38.93 14.53
N LEU A 356 -5.38 -37.61 14.47
CA LEU A 356 -4.90 -36.74 15.54
C LEU A 356 -5.58 -37.04 16.87
N ASN A 357 -4.77 -37.21 17.92
CA ASN A 357 -5.21 -37.09 19.30
C ASN A 357 -4.62 -35.81 19.91
N LYS A 358 -5.50 -34.96 20.45
CA LYS A 358 -5.20 -33.66 21.03
C LYS A 358 -4.55 -33.78 22.41
N GLY A 359 -3.56 -32.93 22.65
CA GLY A 359 -3.39 -32.20 23.91
C GLY A 359 -2.82 -32.93 25.11
N LYS A 360 -1.50 -32.86 25.30
CA LYS A 360 -0.87 -32.77 26.63
C LYS A 360 0.30 -31.79 26.57
N ALA A 361 0.12 -30.63 27.20
CA ALA A 361 1.17 -29.66 27.46
C ALA A 361 2.05 -30.17 28.61
N PHE A 362 3.37 -30.17 28.41
CA PHE A 362 4.36 -30.38 29.46
C PHE A 362 4.88 -29.01 29.93
N PRO A 363 4.94 -28.72 31.24
CA PRO A 363 5.52 -27.47 31.74
C PRO A 363 7.05 -27.56 31.76
N MET A 364 7.72 -26.53 31.24
CA MET A 364 9.17 -26.32 31.40
C MET A 364 9.48 -25.81 32.83
N PRO A 365 10.57 -26.25 33.47
CA PRO A 365 11.00 -25.74 34.77
C PRO A 365 11.67 -24.35 34.67
N PRO A 366 11.63 -23.52 35.73
CA PRO A 366 12.16 -22.16 35.71
C PRO A 366 13.70 -22.12 35.75
N ILE A 367 14.27 -21.20 34.98
CA ILE A 367 15.70 -20.89 34.95
C ILE A 367 16.03 -19.99 36.15
N HIS A 368 16.89 -20.47 37.05
CA HIS A 368 17.48 -19.66 38.12
C HIS A 368 18.50 -18.66 37.54
N TYR A 369 18.23 -17.36 37.69
CA TYR A 369 19.24 -16.31 37.51
C TYR A 369 20.00 -16.08 38.82
N ASN A 370 21.31 -16.32 38.80
CA ASN A 370 22.22 -15.91 39.87
C ASN A 370 22.32 -14.38 39.92
N ARG A 371 21.86 -13.81 41.04
CA ARG A 371 21.98 -12.39 41.38
C ARG A 371 23.37 -12.17 41.99
N VAL A 372 24.31 -11.65 41.20
CA VAL A 372 25.60 -11.18 41.71
C VAL A 372 25.36 -9.88 42.48
N GLY A 373 25.77 -9.85 43.75
CA GLY A 373 25.59 -8.74 44.67
C GLY A 373 26.40 -7.51 44.29
N MET A 374 25.76 -6.35 44.34
CA MET A 374 26.46 -5.07 44.44
C MET A 374 26.86 -4.86 45.90
N MET A 375 28.16 -4.91 46.16
CA MET A 375 28.76 -4.38 47.38
C MET A 375 28.77 -2.85 47.31
N ASN A 376 28.17 -2.22 48.31
CA ASN A 376 28.35 -0.83 48.65
C ASN A 376 29.82 -0.58 49.04
N VAL A 377 30.40 0.50 48.55
CA VAL A 377 31.59 1.11 49.14
C VAL A 377 31.30 2.61 49.31
N ALA A 378 31.40 3.01 50.58
CA ALA A 378 31.49 4.32 51.23
C ALA A 378 31.26 5.59 50.40
#